data_AF-B5H9H6-F1
#
_entry.id   AF-B5H9H6-F1
#
_cell.length_a   1.000
_cell.length_b   1.000
_cell.length_c   1.000
_cell.angle_alpha   90.00
_cell.angle_beta   90.00
_cell.angle_gamma   90.00
#
_symmetry.space_group_name_H-M   'P 1'
#
loop_
_entity.id
_entity.type
_entity.pdbx_description
1 polymer ?
#
loop_
_entity_poly.entity_id
_entity_poly.type
_entity_poly.pdbx_seq_one_letter_code
_entity_poly.pdbx_strand_id
1 'polypeptide(L)'
;MQEVARLLDGRSGLNFAVYHDTYRRTPEGWRFAERVYEVRYVDTTPLAGSAPGPGAQAQASAEAGDAGRAAGAGEADASATGAAGDFGAPASADRLDRAIAALRANGFTAELLDDAAAARTHIKNLIPKGAGVFTGASETLRLSGIAQDIEAGDRYQAVRPRVLTMDRATESDRIRRLTATPDVLVASVAAVTETGSLVIASGSGSQLPASAGGAARAIWVVGAQKVVPDLSTALLRGSRNTPFRWRPCA
;
A
#
# COMPACT_ATOMS: atom_id res chain seq x y z
N MET A 1 13.02 4.66 3.68
CA MET A 1 11.93 3.84 3.12
C MET A 1 12.48 2.45 2.84
N GLN A 2 11.73 1.41 3.20
CA GLN A 2 12.02 0.04 2.74
C GLN A 2 11.17 -0.21 1.49
N GLU A 3 11.80 -0.53 0.38
CA GLU A 3 11.14 -0.80 -0.89
C GLU A 3 11.47 -2.22 -1.33
N VAL A 4 10.45 -2.95 -1.78
CA VAL A 4 10.62 -4.23 -2.44
C VAL A 4 10.23 -4.03 -3.89
N ALA A 5 11.23 -4.08 -4.77
CA ALA A 5 11.04 -3.88 -6.20
C ALA A 5 11.34 -5.17 -6.96
N ARG A 6 10.52 -5.51 -7.96
CA ARG A 6 10.87 -6.49 -8.98
C ARG A 6 11.17 -5.76 -10.27
N LEU A 7 12.40 -5.90 -10.75
CA LEU A 7 12.88 -5.32 -11.99
C LEU A 7 12.38 -6.13 -13.20
N LEU A 8 12.39 -5.51 -14.37
CA LEU A 8 11.97 -6.13 -15.63
C LEU A 8 12.82 -7.35 -16.02
N ASP A 9 14.05 -7.44 -15.50
CA ASP A 9 14.96 -8.58 -15.67
C ASP A 9 14.67 -9.75 -14.72
N GLY A 10 13.56 -9.67 -13.98
CA GLY A 10 13.11 -10.72 -13.07
C GLY A 10 13.73 -10.67 -11.68
N ARG A 11 14.75 -9.82 -11.44
CA ARG A 11 15.36 -9.64 -10.11
C ARG A 11 14.37 -8.99 -9.16
N SER A 12 14.28 -9.49 -7.94
CA SER A 12 13.59 -8.83 -6.83
C SER A 12 14.59 -8.52 -5.74
N GLY A 13 14.54 -7.33 -5.17
CA GLY A 13 15.41 -6.93 -4.07
C GLY A 13 14.67 -6.11 -3.04
N LEU A 14 15.15 -6.15 -1.79
CA LEU A 14 14.78 -5.23 -0.74
C LEU A 14 15.82 -4.11 -0.71
N ASN A 15 15.40 -2.87 -0.77
CA ASN A 15 16.32 -1.75 -0.67
C ASN A 15 15.87 -0.74 0.39
N PHE A 16 16.86 -0.16 1.05
CA PHE A 16 16.70 0.91 2.03
C PHE A 16 17.17 2.18 1.34
N ALA A 17 16.22 3.04 1.01
CA ALA A 17 16.48 4.27 0.28
C ALA A 17 15.98 5.51 1.00
N VAL A 18 16.64 6.63 0.70
CA VAL A 18 16.27 7.97 1.12
C VAL A 18 16.00 8.78 -0.13
N TYR A 19 14.86 9.46 -0.18
CA TYR A 19 14.60 10.51 -1.15
C TYR A 19 15.09 11.82 -0.57
N HIS A 20 16.01 12.49 -1.25
CA HIS A 20 16.39 13.87 -0.95
C HIS A 20 15.58 14.79 -1.82
N ASP A 21 14.61 15.45 -1.23
CA ASP A 21 13.78 16.42 -1.93
C ASP A 21 14.29 17.83 -1.68
N THR A 22 14.67 18.51 -2.76
CA THR A 22 15.01 19.93 -2.73
C THR A 22 13.77 20.73 -3.11
N TYR A 23 13.40 21.69 -2.27
CA TYR A 23 12.34 22.65 -2.54
C TYR A 23 12.95 24.03 -2.80
N ARG A 24 12.44 24.74 -3.81
CA ARG A 24 12.81 26.12 -4.12
C ARG A 24 11.67 27.04 -3.75
N ARG A 25 11.96 28.12 -3.03
CA ARG A 25 10.99 29.16 -2.71
C ARG A 25 10.68 29.99 -3.95
N THR A 26 9.40 30.15 -4.27
CA THR A 26 8.88 31.05 -5.32
C THR A 26 7.92 32.08 -4.70
N PRO A 27 7.54 33.14 -5.43
CA PRO A 27 6.56 34.12 -4.93
C PRO A 27 5.19 33.50 -4.56
N GLU A 28 4.84 32.36 -5.16
CA GLU A 28 3.59 31.63 -4.89
C GLU A 28 3.74 30.55 -3.79
N GLY A 29 4.92 30.41 -3.18
CA GLY A 29 5.18 29.45 -2.11
C GLY A 29 6.38 28.53 -2.37
N TRP A 30 6.48 27.43 -1.61
CA TRP A 30 7.52 26.43 -1.84
C TRP A 30 7.13 25.53 -3.02
N ARG A 31 8.02 25.39 -3.99
CA ARG A 31 7.86 24.45 -5.11
C ARG A 31 8.92 23.37 -5.03
N PHE A 32 8.52 22.15 -5.31
CA PHE A 32 9.45 21.03 -5.50
C PHE A 32 10.41 21.35 -6.66
N ALA A 33 11.70 21.12 -6.45
CA ALA A 33 12.75 21.41 -7.42
C ALA A 33 13.41 20.12 -7.95
N GLU A 34 13.77 19.20 -7.05
CA GLU A 34 14.51 17.98 -7.40
C GLU A 34 14.27 16.90 -6.35
N ARG A 35 14.31 15.63 -6.78
CA ARG A 35 14.34 14.44 -5.91
C ARG A 35 15.54 13.59 -6.29
N VAL A 36 16.49 13.44 -5.38
CA VAL A 36 17.59 12.46 -5.52
C VAL A 36 17.19 11.19 -4.79
N TYR A 37 17.17 10.08 -5.51
CA TYR A 37 16.95 8.76 -4.92
C TYR A 37 18.28 8.14 -4.54
N GLU A 38 18.60 8.14 -3.25
CA GLU A 38 19.81 7.53 -2.73
C GLU A 38 19.49 6.17 -2.12
N VAL A 39 20.01 5.10 -2.73
CA VAL A 39 19.92 3.76 -2.16
C VAL A 39 21.06 3.57 -1.17
N ARG A 40 20.73 3.55 0.13
CA ARG A 40 21.69 3.41 1.23
C ARG A 40 22.17 1.99 1.41
N TYR A 41 21.29 1.03 1.18
CA TYR A 41 21.60 -0.39 1.25
C TYR A 41 20.68 -1.17 0.31
N VAL A 42 21.27 -2.06 -0.48
CA VAL A 42 20.54 -3.04 -1.31
C VAL A 42 20.79 -4.40 -0.70
N ASP A 43 19.73 -5.03 -0.21
CA ASP A 43 19.76 -6.44 0.14
C ASP A 43 19.45 -7.26 -1.12
N THR A 44 20.47 -7.94 -1.64
CA THR A 44 20.37 -8.83 -2.80
C THR A 44 20.06 -10.27 -2.40
N THR A 45 19.86 -10.56 -1.11
CA THR A 45 19.45 -11.89 -0.65
C THR A 45 18.15 -12.27 -1.35
N PRO A 46 18.07 -13.45 -1.99
CA PRO A 46 16.84 -13.91 -2.61
C PRO A 46 15.72 -13.88 -1.57
N LEU A 47 14.65 -13.13 -1.86
CA LEU A 47 13.49 -13.08 -0.97
C LEU A 47 12.90 -14.50 -0.87
N ALA A 48 12.71 -14.98 0.35
CA ALA A 48 12.11 -16.29 0.58
C ALA A 48 10.65 -16.29 0.09
N GLY A 49 10.34 -17.18 -0.84
CA GLY A 49 8.99 -17.33 -1.41
C GLY A 49 9.02 -17.58 -2.91
N SER A 50 8.50 -18.73 -3.33
CA SER A 50 8.25 -19.02 -4.74
C SER A 50 6.80 -18.68 -5.08
N ALA A 51 6.55 -18.11 -6.26
CA ALA A 51 5.18 -18.02 -6.78
C ALA A 51 4.57 -19.43 -6.83
N PRO A 52 3.29 -19.63 -6.44
CA PRO A 52 2.66 -20.94 -6.56
C PRO A 52 2.72 -21.39 -8.03
N GLY A 53 3.42 -22.49 -8.28
CA GLY A 53 3.46 -23.09 -9.60
C GLY A 53 2.06 -23.52 -10.04
N PRO A 54 1.80 -23.64 -11.35
CA PRO A 54 0.49 -24.03 -11.88
C PRO A 54 -0.04 -25.39 -11.36
N GLY A 55 0.79 -26.21 -10.70
CA GLY A 55 0.40 -27.48 -10.07
C GLY A 55 -0.10 -27.39 -8.62
N ALA A 56 0.09 -26.27 -7.91
CA ALA A 56 -0.23 -26.19 -6.47
C ALA A 56 -1.74 -26.20 -6.16
N GLN A 57 -2.60 -25.95 -7.16
CA GLN A 57 -4.06 -26.03 -7.02
C GLN A 57 -4.61 -27.46 -7.16
N ALA A 58 -3.82 -28.42 -7.64
CA ALA A 58 -4.26 -29.80 -7.82
C ALA A 58 -4.06 -30.69 -6.57
N GLN A 59 -3.14 -30.32 -5.67
CA GLN A 59 -2.84 -31.10 -4.46
C GLN A 59 -3.71 -30.73 -3.26
N ALA A 60 -4.27 -29.51 -3.21
CA ALA A 60 -5.16 -29.08 -2.12
C ALA A 60 -6.55 -29.76 -2.13
N SER A 61 -6.90 -30.48 -3.21
CA SER A 61 -8.18 -31.17 -3.36
C SER A 61 -8.11 -32.68 -3.09
N ALA A 62 -6.90 -33.23 -2.84
CA ALA A 62 -6.68 -34.67 -2.74
C ALA A 62 -6.30 -35.16 -1.33
N GLU A 63 -5.91 -34.27 -0.41
CA GLU A 63 -5.56 -34.62 0.97
C GLU A 63 -6.72 -34.32 1.94
N ALA A 64 -7.83 -35.02 1.72
CA ALA A 64 -8.87 -35.23 2.73
C ALA A 64 -9.15 -36.74 2.76
N GLY A 65 -8.20 -37.51 3.28
CA GLY A 65 -8.31 -38.96 3.34
C GLY A 65 -7.12 -39.62 4.02
N ASP A 66 -7.36 -40.07 5.24
CA ASP A 66 -6.71 -41.18 5.94
C ASP A 66 -5.48 -40.90 6.83
N ALA A 67 -5.54 -41.54 7.99
CA ALA A 67 -4.70 -41.38 9.16
C ALA A 67 -3.69 -42.53 9.29
N GLY A 68 -2.48 -42.26 9.81
CA GLY A 68 -1.52 -43.33 10.14
C GLY A 68 -0.23 -42.82 10.79
N ARG A 69 0.12 -43.41 11.95
CA ARG A 69 1.13 -43.03 12.97
C ARG A 69 2.64 -43.15 12.59
N ALA A 70 3.43 -42.29 13.27
CA ALA A 70 4.75 -42.47 13.94
C ALA A 70 6.02 -42.78 13.08
N ALA A 71 7.27 -42.37 13.38
CA ALA A 71 7.92 -41.52 14.39
C ALA A 71 9.38 -41.21 13.92
N GLY A 72 10.02 -40.15 14.45
CA GLY A 72 11.48 -40.13 14.68
C GLY A 72 12.35 -38.98 14.11
N ALA A 73 12.58 -37.97 14.97
CA ALA A 73 13.82 -37.20 15.22
C ALA A 73 14.52 -36.33 14.13
N GLY A 74 14.71 -35.05 14.48
CA GLY A 74 15.70 -34.14 13.87
C GLY A 74 15.35 -32.65 14.06
N GLU A 75 15.78 -32.06 15.19
CA GLU A 75 15.61 -30.64 15.54
C GLU A 75 16.25 -29.68 14.52
N ALA A 76 15.44 -28.75 14.01
CA ALA A 76 15.85 -27.39 13.65
C ALA A 76 14.67 -26.46 13.97
N ASP A 77 14.95 -25.45 14.79
CA ASP A 77 14.02 -24.46 15.34
C ASP A 77 13.15 -23.81 14.26
N ALA A 78 11.89 -24.27 14.20
CA ALA A 78 10.83 -23.76 13.34
C ALA A 78 9.75 -23.11 14.22
N SER A 79 10.12 -22.09 14.99
CA SER A 79 9.17 -21.30 15.80
C SER A 79 8.90 -19.92 15.19
N ALA A 80 8.43 -19.87 13.94
CA ALA A 80 7.82 -18.65 13.38
C ALA A 80 6.81 -18.87 12.24
N THR A 81 6.24 -20.07 12.06
CA THR A 81 5.05 -20.26 11.23
C THR A 81 3.79 -20.03 12.07
N GLY A 82 3.62 -18.78 12.51
CA GLY A 82 2.37 -18.32 13.11
C GLY A 82 1.22 -18.45 12.10
N ALA A 83 0.13 -19.05 12.54
CA ALA A 83 -1.08 -19.35 11.77
C ALA A 83 -1.41 -18.23 10.78
N ALA A 84 -1.53 -18.59 9.50
CA ALA A 84 -1.95 -17.68 8.46
C ALA A 84 -3.42 -17.29 8.71
N GLY A 85 -3.62 -16.25 9.52
CA GLY A 85 -4.93 -15.79 9.96
C GLY A 85 -5.81 -15.32 8.81
N ASP A 86 -7.12 -15.42 9.01
CA ASP A 86 -8.10 -14.80 8.14
C ASP A 86 -7.89 -13.27 8.12
N PHE A 87 -7.51 -12.77 6.95
CA PHE A 87 -7.24 -11.35 6.68
C PHE A 87 -8.51 -10.52 6.45
N GLY A 88 -9.69 -11.15 6.50
CA GLY A 88 -10.99 -10.52 6.44
C GLY A 88 -11.49 -9.98 7.78
N ALA A 89 -11.12 -10.61 8.90
CA ALA A 89 -11.56 -10.21 10.24
C ALA A 89 -10.84 -8.93 10.73
N PRO A 90 -11.55 -8.02 11.43
CA PRO A 90 -10.94 -6.83 12.03
C PRO A 90 -9.94 -7.21 13.13
N ALA A 91 -8.86 -6.44 13.26
CA ALA A 91 -7.96 -6.56 14.40
C ALA A 91 -8.67 -6.18 15.72
N SER A 92 -8.21 -6.75 16.84
CA SER A 92 -8.74 -6.40 18.17
C SER A 92 -8.43 -4.95 18.55
N ALA A 93 -9.19 -4.39 19.48
CA ALA A 93 -8.99 -3.03 19.99
C ALA A 93 -7.54 -2.79 20.45
N ASP A 94 -6.97 -3.69 21.26
CA ASP A 94 -5.57 -3.57 21.72
C ASP A 94 -4.55 -3.50 20.57
N ARG A 95 -4.78 -4.23 19.48
CA ARG A 95 -3.89 -4.22 18.30
C ARG A 95 -4.04 -2.91 17.53
N LEU A 96 -5.26 -2.38 17.43
CA LEU A 96 -5.52 -1.07 16.83
C LEU A 96 -4.85 0.04 17.64
N ASP A 97 -4.98 0.02 18.97
CA ASP A 97 -4.37 1.01 19.86
C ASP A 97 -2.85 1.00 19.78
N ARG A 98 -2.22 -0.18 19.74
CA ARG A 98 -0.77 -0.31 19.52
C ARG A 98 -0.34 0.28 18.19
N ALA A 99 -1.04 -0.05 17.10
CA ALA A 99 -0.73 0.46 15.77
C ALA A 99 -0.88 1.99 15.72
N ILE A 100 -1.93 2.56 16.32
CA ILE A 100 -2.16 4.01 16.39
C ILE A 100 -1.05 4.70 17.19
N ALA A 101 -0.69 4.17 18.36
CA ALA A 101 0.39 4.72 19.17
C ALA A 101 1.73 4.70 18.41
N ALA A 102 2.04 3.59 17.73
CA ALA A 102 3.26 3.47 16.95
C ALA A 102 3.28 4.39 15.71
N LEU A 103 2.15 4.54 15.00
CA LEU A 103 2.02 5.50 13.90
C LEU A 103 2.27 6.94 14.38
N ARG A 104 1.70 7.32 15.54
CA ARG A 104 1.92 8.64 16.13
C ARG A 104 3.37 8.86 16.52
N ALA A 105 4.01 7.85 17.12
CA ALA A 105 5.45 7.89 17.43
C ALA A 105 6.31 8.05 16.16
N ASN A 106 5.85 7.50 15.03
CA ASN A 106 6.51 7.61 13.72
C ASN A 106 6.13 8.90 12.95
N GLY A 107 5.47 9.87 13.59
CA GLY A 107 5.17 11.18 13.00
C GLY A 107 3.89 11.24 12.16
N PHE A 108 3.06 10.20 12.18
CA PHE A 108 1.74 10.25 11.54
C PHE A 108 0.69 10.85 12.48
N THR A 109 -0.28 11.55 11.91
CA THR A 109 -1.58 11.71 12.57
C THR A 109 -2.39 10.44 12.34
N ALA A 110 -2.87 9.80 13.42
CA ALA A 110 -3.65 8.58 13.35
C ALA A 110 -4.85 8.66 14.30
N GLU A 111 -6.03 8.32 13.80
CA GLU A 111 -7.31 8.36 14.51
C GLU A 111 -8.12 7.11 14.16
N LEU A 112 -8.81 6.54 15.15
CA LEU A 112 -9.77 5.45 14.94
C LEU A 112 -11.15 6.07 14.70
N LEU A 113 -11.84 5.61 13.66
CA LEU A 113 -13.19 6.04 13.32
C LEU A 113 -14.10 4.82 13.35
N ASP A 114 -15.32 4.99 13.84
CA ASP A 114 -16.26 3.89 14.09
C ASP A 114 -16.68 3.17 12.79
N ASP A 115 -16.92 3.93 11.73
CA ASP A 115 -17.43 3.40 10.48
C ASP A 115 -17.07 4.23 9.23
N ALA A 116 -17.55 3.76 8.08
CA ALA A 116 -17.35 4.43 6.80
C ALA A 116 -18.01 5.82 6.74
N ALA A 117 -19.13 6.06 7.41
CA ALA A 117 -19.81 7.35 7.40
C ALA A 117 -19.01 8.40 8.20
N ALA A 118 -18.47 8.01 9.36
CA ALA A 118 -17.53 8.81 10.13
C ALA A 118 -16.28 9.13 9.30
N ALA A 119 -15.72 8.12 8.61
CA ALA A 119 -14.58 8.32 7.70
C ALA A 119 -14.88 9.32 6.57
N ARG A 120 -16.01 9.20 5.88
CA ARG A 120 -16.41 10.15 4.82
C ARG A 120 -16.50 11.58 5.34
N THR A 121 -17.14 11.76 6.50
CA THR A 121 -17.29 13.08 7.14
C THR A 121 -15.95 13.68 7.52
N HIS A 122 -15.08 12.88 8.15
CA HIS A 122 -13.76 13.32 8.57
C HIS A 122 -12.88 13.71 7.37
N ILE A 123 -12.85 12.87 6.31
CA ILE A 123 -12.09 13.15 5.09
C ILE A 123 -12.57 14.44 4.41
N LYS A 124 -13.88 14.68 4.35
CA LYS A 124 -14.45 15.92 3.80
C LYS A 124 -13.98 17.18 4.53
N ASN A 125 -13.72 17.07 5.83
CA ASN A 125 -13.23 18.17 6.67
C ASN A 125 -11.71 18.38 6.52
N LEU A 126 -10.95 17.32 6.26
CA LEU A 126 -9.50 17.39 6.08
C LEU A 126 -9.07 17.96 4.72
N ILE A 127 -9.87 17.78 3.68
CA ILE A 127 -9.52 18.17 2.30
C ILE A 127 -10.06 19.58 2.00
N PRO A 128 -9.18 20.56 1.67
CA PRO A 128 -9.62 21.88 1.25
C PRO A 128 -10.47 21.84 -0.02
N LYS A 129 -11.51 22.67 -0.09
CA LYS A 129 -12.29 22.86 -1.31
C LYS A 129 -11.38 23.35 -2.45
N GLY A 130 -11.56 22.81 -3.65
CA GLY A 130 -10.80 23.17 -4.84
C GLY A 130 -9.44 22.51 -4.98
N ALA A 131 -8.98 21.73 -3.98
CA ALA A 131 -7.70 21.02 -4.03
C ALA A 131 -7.65 19.97 -5.16
N GLY A 132 -6.48 19.75 -5.74
CA GLY A 132 -6.15 18.64 -6.61
C GLY A 132 -6.04 17.34 -5.82
N VAL A 133 -7.06 16.49 -5.92
CA VAL A 133 -7.12 15.25 -5.13
C VAL A 133 -6.90 14.04 -6.03
N PHE A 134 -5.88 13.24 -5.73
CA PHE A 134 -5.67 11.96 -6.37
C PHE A 134 -6.12 10.82 -5.46
N THR A 135 -7.02 9.99 -5.97
CA THR A 135 -7.47 8.76 -5.32
C THR A 135 -6.69 7.56 -5.83
N GLY A 136 -5.96 6.90 -4.93
CA GLY A 136 -5.26 5.65 -5.21
C GLY A 136 -6.24 4.51 -5.53
N ALA A 137 -5.79 3.49 -6.26
CA ALA A 137 -6.61 2.31 -6.52
C ALA A 137 -6.87 1.55 -5.21
N SER A 138 -8.11 1.52 -4.72
CA SER A 138 -8.42 1.00 -3.39
C SER A 138 -9.87 0.55 -3.24
N GLU A 139 -10.07 -0.73 -2.95
CA GLU A 139 -11.38 -1.28 -2.59
C GLU A 139 -11.92 -0.68 -1.29
N THR A 140 -11.05 -0.29 -0.34
CA THR A 140 -11.48 0.40 0.88
C THR A 140 -12.12 1.75 0.55
N LEU A 141 -11.55 2.52 -0.39
CA LEU A 141 -12.12 3.81 -0.79
C LEU A 141 -13.39 3.64 -1.64
N ARG A 142 -13.43 2.60 -2.47
CA ARG A 142 -14.60 2.26 -3.29
C ARG A 142 -15.79 1.84 -2.43
N LEU A 143 -15.59 0.87 -1.53
CA LEU A 143 -16.64 0.31 -0.68
C LEU A 143 -17.11 1.28 0.41
N SER A 144 -16.24 2.15 0.91
CA SER A 144 -16.65 3.21 1.86
C SER A 144 -17.38 4.37 1.21
N GLY A 145 -17.39 4.48 -0.13
CA GLY A 145 -17.96 5.62 -0.86
C GLY A 145 -17.08 6.87 -0.89
N ILE A 146 -15.91 6.87 -0.23
CA ILE A 146 -14.99 8.01 -0.20
C ILE A 146 -14.47 8.35 -1.61
N ALA A 147 -14.16 7.33 -2.41
CA ALA A 147 -13.74 7.56 -3.80
C ALA A 147 -14.86 8.26 -4.60
N GLN A 148 -16.11 7.83 -4.44
CA GLN A 148 -17.25 8.42 -5.12
C GLN A 148 -17.45 9.89 -4.70
N ASP A 149 -17.37 10.19 -3.40
CA ASP A 149 -17.50 11.56 -2.89
C ASP A 149 -16.45 12.51 -3.46
N ILE A 150 -15.24 12.01 -3.71
CA ILE A 150 -14.14 12.80 -4.26
C ILE A 150 -14.26 12.94 -5.78
N GLU A 151 -14.59 11.86 -6.48
CA GLU A 151 -14.48 11.78 -7.94
C GLU A 151 -15.72 12.25 -8.69
N ALA A 152 -16.91 12.14 -8.10
CA ALA A 152 -18.18 12.48 -8.76
C ALA A 152 -18.64 13.93 -8.51
N GLY A 153 -18.08 14.61 -7.51
CA GLY A 153 -18.46 15.96 -7.11
C GLY A 153 -17.66 17.07 -7.78
N ASP A 154 -18.11 18.31 -7.60
CA ASP A 154 -17.44 19.54 -8.07
C ASP A 154 -16.55 20.19 -6.99
N ARG A 155 -16.54 19.62 -5.78
CA ARG A 155 -15.84 20.18 -4.62
C ARG A 155 -14.31 20.15 -4.78
N TYR A 156 -13.79 19.18 -5.52
CA TYR A 156 -12.36 18.95 -5.68
C TYR A 156 -11.97 18.86 -7.15
N GLN A 157 -10.72 19.18 -7.46
CA GLN A 157 -10.14 18.89 -8.77
C GLN A 157 -9.69 17.42 -8.78
N ALA A 158 -10.63 16.50 -8.99
CA ALA A 158 -10.36 15.07 -8.95
C ALA A 158 -9.42 14.63 -10.09
N VAL A 159 -8.23 14.14 -9.72
CA VAL A 159 -7.19 13.76 -10.67
C VAL A 159 -7.54 12.46 -11.38
N ARG A 160 -8.06 11.46 -10.66
CA ARG A 160 -8.31 10.12 -11.19
C ARG A 160 -9.27 10.10 -12.41
N PRO A 161 -10.49 10.68 -12.35
CA PRO A 161 -11.39 10.67 -13.50
C PRO A 161 -10.78 11.39 -14.70
N ARG A 162 -10.06 12.50 -14.48
CA ARG A 162 -9.37 13.25 -15.53
C ARG A 162 -8.29 12.43 -16.23
N VAL A 163 -7.39 11.76 -15.49
CA VAL A 163 -6.31 10.98 -16.12
C VAL A 163 -6.81 9.71 -16.81
N LEU A 164 -8.00 9.22 -16.46
CA LEU A 164 -8.64 8.09 -17.13
C LEU A 164 -9.21 8.45 -18.50
N THR A 165 -9.52 9.73 -18.76
CA THR A 165 -10.02 10.21 -20.07
C THR A 165 -8.91 10.74 -20.99
N MET A 166 -7.67 10.83 -20.51
CA MET A 166 -6.53 11.36 -21.26
C MET A 166 -5.91 10.29 -22.16
N ASP A 167 -5.35 10.72 -23.30
CA ASP A 167 -4.65 9.82 -24.21
C ASP A 167 -3.26 9.50 -23.65
N ARG A 168 -2.99 8.21 -23.39
CA ARG A 168 -1.70 7.77 -22.87
C ARG A 168 -0.56 7.88 -23.87
N ALA A 169 -0.82 7.79 -25.17
CA ALA A 169 0.21 7.88 -26.20
C ALA A 169 0.77 9.31 -26.29
N THR A 170 -0.10 10.32 -26.18
CA THR A 170 0.30 11.72 -26.37
C THR A 170 0.42 12.50 -25.05
N GLU A 171 -0.24 12.08 -23.98
CA GLU A 171 -0.30 12.83 -22.71
C GLU A 171 0.34 12.10 -21.52
N SER A 172 1.10 11.01 -21.74
CA SER A 172 1.76 10.21 -20.69
C SER A 172 2.50 11.05 -19.63
N ASP A 173 3.27 12.04 -20.08
CA ASP A 173 4.04 12.93 -19.22
C ASP A 173 3.15 13.84 -18.36
N ARG A 174 2.03 14.30 -18.92
CA ARG A 174 1.02 15.08 -18.19
C ARG A 174 0.29 14.22 -17.17
N ILE A 175 -0.07 12.99 -17.53
CA ILE A 175 -0.65 12.00 -16.61
C ILE A 175 0.29 11.75 -15.45
N ARG A 176 1.58 11.46 -15.73
CA ARG A 176 2.61 11.22 -14.72
C ARG A 176 2.73 12.37 -13.72
N ARG A 177 2.78 13.62 -14.20
CA ARG A 177 2.82 14.79 -13.31
C ARG A 177 1.58 14.90 -12.43
N LEU A 178 0.39 14.77 -13.03
CA LEU A 178 -0.88 14.88 -12.31
C LEU A 178 -1.00 13.84 -11.19
N THR A 179 -0.59 12.60 -11.44
CA THR A 179 -0.66 11.53 -10.44
C THR A 179 0.48 11.57 -9.43
N ALA A 180 1.64 12.13 -9.78
CA ALA A 180 2.82 12.10 -8.92
C ALA A 180 2.81 13.17 -7.83
N THR A 181 2.29 14.36 -8.13
CA THR A 181 2.35 15.51 -7.21
C THR A 181 0.99 16.20 -7.05
N PRO A 182 -0.04 15.49 -6.56
CA PRO A 182 -1.32 16.11 -6.23
C PRO A 182 -1.20 16.99 -4.96
N ASP A 183 -2.16 17.89 -4.74
CA ASP A 183 -2.24 18.59 -3.44
C ASP A 183 -2.55 17.61 -2.32
N VAL A 184 -3.47 16.67 -2.59
CA VAL A 184 -3.86 15.63 -1.63
C VAL A 184 -3.88 14.26 -2.30
N LEU A 185 -3.18 13.29 -1.73
CA LEU A 185 -3.39 11.87 -1.99
C LEU A 185 -4.38 11.32 -0.97
N VAL A 186 -5.42 10.63 -1.45
CA VAL A 186 -6.27 9.77 -0.63
C VAL A 186 -6.10 8.34 -1.13
N ALA A 187 -5.58 7.45 -0.29
CA ALA A 187 -5.28 6.08 -0.67
C ALA A 187 -5.60 5.11 0.47
N SER A 188 -5.35 3.84 0.22
CA SER A 188 -5.26 2.83 1.29
C SER A 188 -3.94 2.08 1.14
N VAL A 189 -3.62 1.28 2.15
CA VAL A 189 -2.41 0.47 2.20
C VAL A 189 -2.76 -1.01 2.05
N ALA A 190 -1.77 -1.85 1.76
CA ALA A 190 -1.92 -3.30 1.81
C ALA A 190 -2.03 -3.77 3.27
N ALA A 191 -1.20 -3.20 4.15
CA ALA A 191 -1.17 -3.50 5.58
C ALA A 191 -0.60 -2.32 6.41
N VAL A 192 -0.90 -2.34 7.71
CA VAL A 192 -0.26 -1.52 8.75
C VAL A 192 0.30 -2.46 9.80
N THR A 193 1.58 -2.33 10.15
CA THR A 193 2.15 -3.13 11.24
C THR A 193 1.79 -2.52 12.60
N GLU A 194 1.75 -3.34 13.64
CA GLU A 194 1.60 -2.86 15.03
C GLU A 194 2.76 -1.96 15.48
N THR A 195 3.90 -2.04 14.77
CA THR A 195 5.05 -1.14 14.92
C THR A 195 4.95 0.17 14.11
N GLY A 196 3.79 0.44 13.50
CA GLY A 196 3.50 1.71 12.83
C GLY A 196 4.15 1.88 11.46
N SER A 197 4.37 0.79 10.73
CA SER A 197 4.83 0.81 9.33
C SER A 197 3.66 0.63 8.36
N LEU A 198 3.61 1.44 7.30
CA LEU A 198 2.66 1.31 6.21
C LEU A 198 3.27 0.48 5.08
N VAL A 199 2.57 -0.56 4.62
CA VAL A 199 2.99 -1.36 3.45
C VAL A 199 2.13 -1.00 2.25
N ILE A 200 2.75 -0.42 1.22
CA ILE A 200 2.09 0.03 0.00
C ILE A 200 2.53 -0.87 -1.15
N ALA A 201 1.58 -1.49 -1.83
CA ALA A 201 1.81 -2.29 -3.02
C ALA A 201 1.04 -1.68 -4.20
N SER A 202 1.72 -1.46 -5.32
CA SER A 202 1.13 -0.82 -6.49
C SER A 202 1.58 -1.49 -7.79
N GLY A 203 0.67 -2.23 -8.44
CA GLY A 203 0.99 -2.94 -9.68
C GLY A 203 1.39 -2.03 -10.85
N SER A 204 0.82 -0.82 -10.94
CA SER A 204 1.17 0.16 -11.98
C SER A 204 2.26 1.14 -11.57
N GLY A 205 2.69 1.13 -10.30
CA GLY A 205 3.61 2.15 -9.74
C GLY A 205 3.04 3.59 -9.65
N SER A 206 1.95 3.92 -10.35
CA SER A 206 1.46 5.30 -10.52
C SER A 206 1.15 6.08 -9.23
N GLN A 207 0.76 5.39 -8.15
CA GLN A 207 0.47 6.02 -6.84
C GLN A 207 1.70 6.14 -5.94
N LEU A 208 2.81 5.45 -6.25
CA LEU A 208 3.99 5.44 -5.39
C LEU A 208 4.62 6.84 -5.25
N PRO A 209 4.78 7.65 -6.32
CA PRO A 209 5.37 8.98 -6.16
C PRO A 209 4.56 9.87 -5.22
N ALA A 210 3.23 9.91 -5.38
CA ALA A 210 2.34 10.65 -4.48
C ALA A 210 2.42 10.11 -3.05
N SER A 211 2.46 8.78 -2.89
CA SER A 211 2.49 8.13 -1.57
C SER A 211 3.81 8.32 -0.83
N ALA A 212 4.92 8.37 -1.56
CA ALA A 212 6.27 8.45 -1.02
C ALA A 212 6.71 9.88 -0.65
N GLY A 213 5.89 10.89 -0.98
CA GLY A 213 6.16 12.30 -0.65
C GLY A 213 5.94 13.28 -1.79
N GLY A 214 5.41 12.83 -2.93
CA GLY A 214 5.05 13.73 -4.03
C GLY A 214 3.78 14.54 -3.75
N ALA A 215 2.84 13.99 -2.98
CA ALA A 215 1.66 14.73 -2.56
C ALA A 215 1.99 15.71 -1.43
N ALA A 216 1.43 16.92 -1.46
CA ALA A 216 1.63 17.89 -0.38
C ALA A 216 1.01 17.41 0.95
N ARG A 217 -0.08 16.63 0.87
CA ARG A 217 -0.68 15.89 1.98
C ARG A 217 -1.09 14.48 1.53
N ALA A 218 -0.75 13.47 2.31
CA ALA A 218 -1.21 12.10 2.09
C ALA A 218 -2.12 11.65 3.24
N ILE A 219 -3.26 11.05 2.87
CA ILE A 219 -4.27 10.53 3.80
C ILE A 219 -4.51 9.06 3.45
N TRP A 220 -4.27 8.19 4.43
CA TRP A 220 -4.47 6.76 4.29
C TRP A 220 -5.73 6.32 5.05
N VAL A 221 -6.74 5.88 4.31
CA VAL A 221 -7.94 5.27 4.90
C VAL A 221 -7.71 3.76 4.99
N VAL A 222 -7.65 3.24 6.20
CA VAL A 222 -7.25 1.85 6.47
C VAL A 222 -8.36 1.14 7.23
N GLY A 223 -8.82 0.01 6.71
CA GLY A 223 -9.75 -0.85 7.46
C GLY A 223 -9.02 -1.61 8.56
N ALA A 224 -9.69 -1.84 9.69
CA ALA A 224 -9.13 -2.50 10.88
C ALA A 224 -8.53 -3.89 10.58
N GLN A 225 -9.06 -4.61 9.60
CA GLN A 225 -8.55 -5.92 9.17
C GLN A 225 -7.15 -5.85 8.54
N LYS A 226 -6.65 -4.66 8.20
CA LYS A 226 -5.32 -4.47 7.60
C LYS A 226 -4.20 -4.31 8.64
N VAL A 227 -4.52 -4.29 9.94
CA VAL A 227 -3.52 -4.23 11.01
C VAL A 227 -2.96 -5.63 11.29
N VAL A 228 -1.65 -5.77 11.12
CA VAL A 228 -0.90 -7.03 11.24
C VAL A 228 0.23 -6.88 12.26
N PRO A 229 0.71 -7.97 12.89
CA PRO A 229 1.72 -7.87 13.95
C PRO A 229 3.04 -7.28 13.45
N ASP A 230 3.51 -7.70 12.27
CA ASP A 230 4.84 -7.41 11.77
C ASP A 230 4.91 -7.30 10.24
N LEU A 231 6.09 -6.94 9.75
CA LEU A 231 6.37 -6.78 8.32
C LEU A 231 6.26 -8.09 7.54
N SER A 232 6.70 -9.21 8.12
CA SER A 232 6.61 -10.53 7.47
C SER A 232 5.15 -10.90 7.18
N THR A 233 4.27 -10.67 8.14
CA THR A 233 2.82 -10.87 8.01
C THR A 233 2.22 -9.89 7.01
N ALA A 234 2.69 -8.64 6.98
CA ALA A 234 2.26 -7.64 6.00
C ALA A 234 2.58 -8.06 4.56
N LEU A 235 3.79 -8.58 4.31
CA LEU A 235 4.22 -9.06 3.00
C LEU A 235 3.44 -10.31 2.58
N LEU A 236 3.17 -11.23 3.51
CA LEU A 236 2.32 -12.40 3.28
C LEU A 236 0.87 -12.00 2.92
N ARG A 237 0.32 -10.99 3.60
CA ARG A 237 -1.00 -10.43 3.25
C ARG A 237 -1.00 -9.85 1.85
N GLY A 238 0.05 -9.09 1.51
CA GLY A 238 0.21 -8.47 0.20
C GLY A 238 0.22 -9.47 -0.95
N SER A 239 0.92 -10.60 -0.79
CA SER A 239 1.02 -11.63 -1.84
C SER A 239 -0.27 -12.43 -2.05
N ARG A 240 -1.12 -12.56 -1.02
CA ARG A 240 -2.40 -13.30 -1.10
C ARG A 240 -3.56 -12.46 -1.59
N ASN A 241 -3.58 -11.17 -1.30
CA ASN A 241 -4.73 -10.29 -1.56
C ASN A 241 -4.61 -9.49 -2.88
N THR A 242 -3.61 -9.77 -3.71
CA THR A 242 -3.53 -9.24 -5.07
C THR A 242 -4.29 -10.14 -6.05
N PRO A 243 -5.46 -9.73 -6.58
CA PRO A 243 -6.13 -10.45 -7.67
C PRO A 243 -5.35 -10.38 -9.00
N PHE A 244 -4.16 -9.79 -9.01
CA PHE A 244 -3.35 -9.61 -10.20
C PHE A 244 -2.59 -10.90 -10.52
N ARG A 245 -3.21 -11.77 -11.31
CA ARG A 245 -2.49 -12.83 -12.04
C ARG A 245 -1.62 -12.11 -13.08
N TRP A 246 -0.37 -11.83 -12.73
CA TRP A 246 0.63 -11.23 -13.63
C TRP A 246 0.74 -12.14 -14.86
N ARG A 247 0.15 -11.72 -15.98
CA ARG A 247 0.42 -12.33 -17.29
C ARG A 247 1.65 -11.62 -17.83
N PRO A 248 2.73 -12.32 -18.21
CA PRO A 248 3.82 -11.68 -18.94
C PRO A 248 3.23 -11.04 -20.20
N CYS A 249 3.59 -9.79 -20.46
CA CYS A 249 3.40 -9.21 -21.79
C CYS A 249 4.20 -10.09 -22.77
N ALA A 250 3.51 -10.61 -23.78
CA ALA A 250 4.15 -11.21 -24.95
C ALA A 250 4.90 -10.14 -25.74
#